data_AF-A0A9D7RAA4-F1
#
_entry.id   AF-A0A9D7RAA4-F1
#
_cell.length_a   1.000
_cell.length_b   1.000
_cell.length_c   1.000
_cell.angle_alpha   90.00
_cell.angle_beta   90.00
_cell.angle_gamma   90.00
#
_symmetry.space_group_name_H-M   'P 1'
#
loop_
_entity.id
_entity.type
_entity.pdbx_description
1 polymer ?
#
loop_
_entity_poly.entity_id
_entity_poly.type
_entity_poly.pdbx_seq_one_letter_code
_entity_poly.pdbx_strand_id
1 'polypeptide(L)'
;MLCFRSTPVEPPSTLDVPPQERATWSSLRIELDGECLTRRKERPEQDEVIGPLSGIAEWVVECWPSILFEVHTPFDKLSVLARGAKDLPSLRSACEFWTDSGALDIGRMGAWQHRHTLGHASTDVAIPPLVFLPDVEDVGISVDELATALSPNVKFELPASHRTELKWMSVEVLADILASFVRTVAERARRVSDARPWGDWILSELAEAQRGGADPAERRKWRLGEGAGRSWPTIEASYATISEGLEGVLTDSRELRSESDLKQLAECLRPRSRTRHAGAWSRVAIHGVRPRRVAYEQGYALAHAVREATSRSRGPLDIQELLKALEVTLVVSKRSEVFRSATLHDTQGRAVIAYAATYFEDAGLAPRNFAIAAALGRLLSEQRLAEGRSAGAAHGTQSRWRATQVANAFAAELHAPIEDVRQVQRAEDLVERFGLSMSASIEHFANRRREDAWVPGA
;
A
#
# COMPACT_ATOMS: atom_id res chain seq x y z
N MET A 1 -3.40 14.06 -8.32
CA MET A 1 -4.76 13.67 -8.73
C MET A 1 -4.70 13.03 -10.09
N LEU A 2 -5.23 11.80 -10.21
CA LEU A 2 -5.47 11.09 -11.46
C LEU A 2 -6.70 11.69 -12.16
N CYS A 3 -6.69 11.80 -13.48
CA CYS A 3 -7.84 12.27 -14.25
C CYS A 3 -7.89 11.55 -15.60
N PHE A 4 -9.07 11.10 -15.99
CA PHE A 4 -9.37 10.62 -17.34
C PHE A 4 -10.26 11.67 -18.01
N ARG A 5 -9.76 12.30 -19.07
CA ARG A 5 -10.55 13.21 -19.90
C ARG A 5 -10.73 12.60 -21.26
N SER A 6 -11.96 12.55 -21.74
CA SER A 6 -12.24 11.97 -23.05
C SER A 6 -13.12 12.90 -23.88
N THR A 7 -12.77 13.08 -25.16
CA THR A 7 -13.52 13.91 -26.11
C THR A 7 -13.98 13.03 -27.28
N PRO A 8 -15.28 12.97 -27.60
CA PRO A 8 -15.76 12.17 -28.73
C PRO A 8 -15.05 12.54 -30.04
N VAL A 9 -14.64 11.53 -30.81
CA VAL A 9 -14.00 11.68 -32.12
C VAL A 9 -14.63 10.67 -33.08
N GLU A 10 -14.78 11.03 -34.35
CA GLU A 10 -15.28 10.09 -35.35
C GLU A 10 -14.29 8.94 -35.58
N PRO A 11 -14.76 7.67 -35.59
CA PRO A 11 -13.92 6.54 -35.93
C PRO A 11 -13.51 6.60 -37.41
N PRO A 12 -12.34 6.06 -37.78
CA PRO A 12 -11.95 5.92 -39.18
C PRO A 12 -13.01 5.15 -39.97
N SER A 13 -13.47 5.73 -41.09
CA SER A 13 -14.52 5.14 -41.94
C SER A 13 -14.14 3.79 -42.56
N THR A 14 -12.86 3.43 -42.50
CA THR A 14 -12.28 2.20 -43.05
C THR A 14 -12.24 1.03 -42.06
N LEU A 15 -12.59 1.25 -40.79
CA LEU A 15 -12.54 0.22 -39.75
C LEU A 15 -13.91 -0.42 -39.54
N ASP A 16 -14.00 -1.72 -39.78
CA ASP A 16 -15.16 -2.53 -39.39
C ASP A 16 -15.06 -2.88 -37.91
N VAL A 17 -15.54 -1.98 -37.06
CA VAL A 17 -15.54 -2.13 -35.59
C VAL A 17 -16.95 -2.40 -35.05
N PRO A 18 -17.07 -3.24 -34.00
CA PRO A 18 -18.32 -3.47 -33.28
C PRO A 18 -19.04 -2.18 -32.88
N PRO A 19 -20.39 -2.20 -32.76
CA PRO A 19 -21.18 -1.01 -32.44
C PRO A 19 -20.72 -0.29 -31.17
N GLN A 20 -20.35 -1.02 -30.11
CA GLN A 20 -19.89 -0.46 -28.85
C GLN A 20 -18.52 0.22 -28.95
N GLU A 21 -17.58 -0.37 -29.68
CA GLU A 21 -16.27 0.24 -29.93
C GLU A 21 -16.42 1.53 -30.74
N ARG A 22 -17.28 1.50 -31.77
CA ARG A 22 -17.61 2.67 -32.58
C ARG A 22 -18.23 3.78 -31.75
N ALA A 23 -19.20 3.44 -30.89
CA ALA A 23 -19.93 4.39 -30.08
C ALA A 23 -19.09 4.99 -28.94
N THR A 24 -18.01 4.30 -28.55
CA THR A 24 -17.10 4.74 -27.49
C THR A 24 -15.79 5.32 -28.04
N TRP A 25 -15.68 5.50 -29.35
CA TRP A 25 -14.52 6.09 -30.00
C TRP A 25 -14.30 7.53 -29.54
N SER A 26 -13.10 7.81 -29.05
CA SER A 26 -12.79 9.07 -28.37
C SER A 26 -11.31 9.35 -28.36
N SER A 27 -10.94 10.62 -28.22
CA SER A 27 -9.64 10.97 -27.66
C SER A 27 -9.67 10.75 -26.15
N LEU A 28 -8.54 10.35 -25.57
CA LEU A 28 -8.34 10.10 -24.15
C LEU A 28 -7.03 10.77 -23.72
N ARG A 29 -7.13 11.57 -22.66
CA ARG A 29 -6.02 12.19 -21.95
C ARG A 29 -6.01 11.68 -20.51
N ILE A 30 -4.89 11.11 -20.09
CA ILE A 30 -4.69 10.68 -18.70
C ILE A 30 -3.69 11.63 -18.04
N GLU A 31 -4.08 12.21 -16.91
CA GLU A 31 -3.22 13.10 -16.12
C GLU A 31 -2.99 12.52 -14.73
N LEU A 32 -1.80 12.70 -14.18
CA LEU A 32 -1.48 12.39 -12.79
C LEU A 32 -0.72 13.58 -12.18
N ASP A 33 -1.27 14.17 -11.12
CA ASP A 33 -0.74 15.39 -10.49
C ASP A 33 -0.58 16.57 -11.46
N GLY A 34 -1.41 16.61 -12.51
CA GLY A 34 -1.38 17.65 -13.54
C GLY A 34 -0.41 17.35 -14.69
N GLU A 35 0.37 16.28 -14.61
CA GLU A 35 1.28 15.85 -15.68
C GLU A 35 0.56 14.87 -16.62
N CYS A 36 0.73 15.07 -17.93
CA CYS A 36 0.07 14.27 -18.96
C CYS A 36 0.82 12.96 -19.21
N LEU A 37 0.20 11.83 -18.89
CA LEU A 37 0.80 10.50 -19.05
C LEU A 37 0.67 9.96 -20.48
N THR A 38 -0.36 10.38 -21.20
CA THR A 38 -0.66 9.96 -22.58
C THR A 38 0.11 10.75 -23.64
N ARG A 39 1.06 11.62 -23.24
CA ARG A 39 1.87 12.40 -24.18
C ARG A 39 2.74 11.48 -25.04
N ARG A 40 2.56 11.57 -26.35
CA ARG A 40 3.36 10.84 -27.34
C ARG A 40 4.65 11.57 -27.69
N LYS A 41 5.73 10.81 -27.78
CA LYS A 41 7.05 11.24 -28.27
C LYS A 41 7.07 11.33 -29.80
N GLU A 42 6.17 12.12 -30.35
CA GLU A 42 6.01 12.40 -31.79
C GLU A 42 6.04 13.92 -32.03
N ARG A 43 6.29 14.35 -33.28
CA ARG A 43 6.19 15.75 -33.70
C ARG A 43 5.07 15.88 -34.73
N PRO A 44 4.03 16.70 -34.49
CA PRO A 44 3.77 17.49 -33.28
C PRO A 44 3.46 16.60 -32.06
N GLU A 45 3.77 17.10 -30.86
CA GLU A 45 3.42 16.42 -29.60
C GLU A 45 1.90 16.31 -29.50
N GLN A 46 1.42 15.13 -29.09
CA GLN A 46 0.00 14.89 -28.86
C GLN A 46 -0.18 14.36 -27.44
N ASP A 47 -0.95 15.09 -26.64
CA ASP A 47 -1.26 14.75 -25.24
C ASP A 47 -2.33 13.64 -25.13
N GLU A 48 -2.96 13.27 -26.24
CA GLU A 48 -4.12 12.39 -26.27
C GLU A 48 -3.86 11.15 -27.12
N VAL A 49 -4.49 10.05 -26.74
CA VAL A 49 -4.57 8.80 -27.51
C VAL A 49 -5.99 8.63 -28.03
N ILE A 50 -6.16 8.08 -29.24
CA ILE A 50 -7.47 7.98 -29.89
C ILE A 50 -7.81 6.51 -30.12
N GLY A 51 -9.03 6.13 -29.76
CA GLY A 51 -9.56 4.80 -30.05
C GLY A 51 -10.82 4.47 -29.22
N PRO A 52 -11.25 3.20 -29.23
CA PRO A 52 -12.41 2.75 -28.46
C PRO A 52 -12.12 2.72 -26.96
N LEU A 53 -13.04 3.25 -26.14
CA LEU A 53 -12.88 3.26 -24.68
C LEU A 53 -13.62 2.11 -23.97
N SER A 54 -14.30 1.24 -24.71
CA SER A 54 -15.06 0.09 -24.18
C SER A 54 -14.19 -0.86 -23.35
N GLY A 55 -13.04 -1.31 -23.87
CA GLY A 55 -12.18 -2.25 -23.12
C GLY A 55 -11.58 -1.67 -21.84
N ILE A 56 -11.35 -0.34 -21.78
CA ILE A 56 -10.92 0.31 -20.53
C ILE A 56 -12.07 0.32 -19.51
N ALA A 57 -13.30 0.61 -19.95
CA ALA A 57 -14.47 0.62 -19.07
C ALA A 57 -14.78 -0.78 -18.53
N GLU A 58 -14.70 -1.81 -19.37
CA GLU A 58 -14.87 -3.21 -18.98
C GLU A 58 -13.81 -3.63 -17.96
N TRP A 59 -12.53 -3.35 -18.22
CA TRP A 59 -11.45 -3.67 -17.29
C TRP A 59 -11.64 -3.02 -15.91
N VAL A 60 -12.04 -1.73 -15.87
CA VAL A 60 -12.30 -1.03 -14.61
C VAL A 60 -13.38 -1.73 -13.79
N VAL A 61 -14.45 -2.19 -14.44
CA VAL A 61 -15.56 -2.87 -13.76
C VAL A 61 -15.16 -4.27 -13.31
N GLU A 62 -14.51 -5.04 -14.17
CA GLU A 62 -14.02 -6.39 -13.87
C GLU A 62 -13.01 -6.39 -12.71
N CYS A 63 -12.08 -5.44 -12.71
CA CYS A 63 -10.99 -5.37 -11.74
C CYS A 63 -11.32 -4.49 -10.52
N TRP A 64 -12.54 -3.94 -10.44
CA TRP A 64 -12.97 -2.96 -9.43
C TRP A 64 -12.60 -3.33 -7.99
N PRO A 65 -12.95 -4.52 -7.46
CA PRO A 65 -12.61 -4.83 -6.08
C PRO A 65 -11.11 -5.02 -5.88
N SER A 66 -10.40 -5.57 -6.87
CA SER A 66 -8.96 -5.80 -6.79
C SER A 66 -8.18 -4.50 -6.75
N ILE A 67 -8.39 -3.59 -7.71
CA ILE A 67 -7.63 -2.33 -7.80
C ILE A 67 -7.89 -1.36 -6.65
N LEU A 68 -8.97 -1.56 -5.89
CA LEU A 68 -9.32 -0.73 -4.74
C LEU A 68 -9.01 -1.37 -3.39
N PHE A 69 -9.07 -2.70 -3.26
CA PHE A 69 -9.07 -3.35 -1.95
C PHE A 69 -8.13 -4.56 -1.79
N GLU A 70 -7.48 -5.05 -2.87
CA GLU A 70 -6.56 -6.20 -2.80
C GLU A 70 -5.21 -5.76 -2.21
N VAL A 71 -5.15 -5.67 -0.87
CA VAL A 71 -3.96 -5.26 -0.12
C VAL A 71 -2.91 -6.37 -0.11
N HIS A 72 -3.30 -7.64 -0.16
CA HIS A 72 -2.34 -8.75 -0.18
C HIS A 72 -1.70 -8.92 -1.56
N THR A 73 -0.37 -8.97 -1.65
CA THR A 73 0.34 -9.15 -2.92
C THR A 73 1.13 -10.46 -3.01
N PRO A 74 1.32 -11.02 -4.21
CA PRO A 74 2.13 -12.23 -4.40
C PRO A 74 3.65 -11.99 -4.28
N PHE A 75 4.08 -10.74 -4.07
CA PHE A 75 5.49 -10.34 -3.91
C PHE A 75 5.72 -9.58 -2.60
N ASP A 76 6.98 -9.48 -2.17
CA ASP A 76 7.37 -8.68 -1.01
C ASP A 76 7.33 -7.18 -1.35
N LYS A 77 6.25 -6.49 -0.93
CA LYS A 77 6.08 -5.04 -1.16
C LYS A 77 7.27 -4.25 -0.63
N LEU A 78 7.82 -4.63 0.53
CA LEU A 78 8.90 -3.87 1.16
C LEU A 78 10.18 -3.95 0.33
N SER A 79 10.53 -5.15 -0.11
CA SER A 79 11.73 -5.36 -0.93
C SER A 79 11.62 -4.70 -2.30
N VAL A 80 10.43 -4.75 -2.92
CA VAL A 80 10.16 -4.09 -4.20
C VAL A 80 10.26 -2.57 -4.07
N LEU A 81 9.53 -1.99 -3.12
CA LEU A 81 9.44 -0.54 -3.00
C LEU A 81 10.71 0.11 -2.45
N ALA A 82 11.54 -0.63 -1.70
CA ALA A 82 12.87 -0.18 -1.30
C ALA A 82 13.83 0.01 -2.50
N ARG A 83 13.58 -0.67 -3.64
CA ARG A 83 14.35 -0.48 -4.88
C ARG A 83 13.76 0.61 -5.78
N GLY A 84 12.48 0.91 -5.59
CA GLY A 84 11.75 2.04 -6.18
C GLY A 84 10.46 1.61 -6.88
N ALA A 85 9.65 2.59 -7.31
CA ALA A 85 8.39 2.30 -7.99
C ALA A 85 8.57 1.55 -9.32
N LYS A 86 9.70 1.77 -10.02
CA LYS A 86 10.10 1.04 -11.23
C LYS A 86 10.18 -0.48 -11.06
N ASP A 87 10.39 -0.94 -9.82
CA ASP A 87 10.54 -2.35 -9.49
C ASP A 87 9.18 -2.98 -9.12
N LEU A 88 8.07 -2.23 -9.20
CA LEU A 88 6.76 -2.86 -9.09
C LEU A 88 6.56 -3.84 -10.25
N PRO A 89 6.06 -5.06 -10.00
CA PRO A 89 5.71 -5.99 -11.06
C PRO A 89 4.71 -5.36 -12.03
N SER A 90 5.25 -4.91 -13.14
CA SER A 90 4.59 -4.26 -14.26
C SER A 90 4.93 -5.02 -15.53
N LEU A 91 4.56 -4.51 -16.71
CA LEU A 91 4.76 -5.26 -17.95
C LEU A 91 6.23 -5.52 -18.30
N ARG A 92 7.07 -4.50 -18.17
CA ARG A 92 8.50 -4.63 -18.41
C ARG A 92 9.16 -5.51 -17.36
N SER A 93 8.82 -5.26 -16.10
CA SER A 93 9.41 -5.91 -14.94
C SER A 93 8.94 -7.37 -14.79
N ALA A 94 7.76 -7.74 -15.26
CA ALA A 94 7.23 -9.12 -15.11
C ALA A 94 8.21 -10.18 -15.66
N CYS A 95 8.82 -9.94 -16.82
CA CYS A 95 9.77 -10.89 -17.40
C CYS A 95 11.02 -11.10 -16.53
N GLU A 96 11.54 -10.03 -15.91
CA GLU A 96 12.72 -10.06 -15.04
C GLU A 96 12.35 -10.58 -13.63
N PHE A 97 11.19 -10.18 -13.11
CA PHE A 97 10.69 -10.61 -11.81
C PHE A 97 10.35 -12.09 -11.79
N TRP A 98 9.81 -12.65 -12.87
CA TRP A 98 9.51 -14.09 -12.95
C TRP A 98 10.78 -14.93 -12.86
N THR A 99 11.92 -14.40 -13.32
CA THR A 99 13.21 -15.10 -13.30
C THR A 99 14.00 -14.91 -12.00
N ASP A 100 14.02 -13.70 -11.43
CA ASP A 100 14.90 -13.37 -10.29
C ASP A 100 14.28 -13.59 -8.90
N SER A 101 12.94 -13.57 -8.81
CA SER A 101 12.27 -13.58 -7.50
C SER A 101 12.18 -14.95 -6.84
N GLY A 102 12.59 -16.03 -7.53
CA GLY A 102 12.26 -17.39 -7.09
C GLY A 102 10.76 -17.55 -6.82
N ALA A 103 9.92 -16.84 -7.59
CA ALA A 103 8.49 -16.69 -7.32
C ALA A 103 7.85 -18.04 -7.01
N LEU A 104 7.32 -18.15 -5.80
CA LEU A 104 6.62 -19.34 -5.31
C LEU A 104 5.39 -19.70 -6.18
N ASP A 105 4.90 -18.79 -7.04
CA ASP A 105 3.80 -19.05 -7.99
C ASP A 105 3.72 -18.00 -9.12
N ILE A 106 4.24 -18.32 -10.32
CA ILE A 106 4.17 -17.46 -11.52
C ILE A 106 2.71 -17.16 -11.92
N GLY A 107 1.81 -18.14 -11.74
CA GLY A 107 0.41 -17.99 -12.11
C GLY A 107 -0.28 -16.92 -11.29
N ARG A 108 -0.02 -16.88 -9.97
CA ARG A 108 -0.54 -15.83 -9.09
C ARG A 108 -0.02 -14.44 -9.43
N MET A 109 1.26 -14.34 -9.81
CA MET A 109 1.83 -13.06 -10.24
C MET A 109 1.16 -12.55 -11.52
N GLY A 110 0.98 -13.42 -12.52
CA GLY A 110 0.29 -13.05 -13.77
C GLY A 110 -1.17 -12.63 -13.53
N ALA A 111 -1.88 -13.37 -12.66
CA ALA A 111 -3.25 -13.02 -12.30
C ALA A 111 -3.35 -11.66 -11.57
N TRP A 112 -2.43 -11.39 -10.64
CA TRP A 112 -2.36 -10.09 -9.98
C TRP A 112 -2.05 -8.98 -10.99
N GLN A 113 -1.04 -9.16 -11.84
CA GLN A 113 -0.66 -8.16 -12.83
C GLN A 113 -1.82 -7.80 -13.79
N HIS A 114 -2.57 -8.80 -14.26
CA HIS A 114 -3.73 -8.59 -15.11
C HIS A 114 -4.80 -7.71 -14.45
N ARG A 115 -5.08 -7.94 -13.16
CA ARG A 115 -6.04 -7.15 -12.38
C ARG A 115 -5.53 -5.77 -12.00
N HIS A 116 -4.21 -5.60 -11.88
CA HIS A 116 -3.60 -4.40 -11.29
C HIS A 116 -2.87 -3.50 -12.28
N THR A 117 -2.79 -3.86 -13.57
CA THR A 117 -2.07 -3.09 -14.59
C THR A 117 -2.97 -2.72 -15.77
N LEU A 118 -3.46 -1.47 -15.76
CA LEU A 118 -4.19 -0.91 -16.90
C LEU A 118 -3.24 -0.69 -18.09
N GLY A 119 -3.69 -0.98 -19.31
CA GLY A 119 -2.88 -0.91 -20.53
C GLY A 119 -2.26 -2.24 -20.96
N HIS A 120 -2.17 -3.23 -20.06
CA HIS A 120 -1.88 -4.62 -20.45
C HIS A 120 -3.13 -5.39 -20.85
N ALA A 121 -4.14 -5.30 -19.99
CA ALA A 121 -5.36 -6.10 -20.04
C ALA A 121 -6.47 -5.46 -20.88
N SER A 122 -6.35 -4.16 -21.20
CA SER A 122 -7.31 -3.39 -21.99
C SER A 122 -6.75 -3.12 -23.39
N THR A 123 -7.00 -4.03 -24.33
CA THR A 123 -6.27 -4.15 -25.62
C THR A 123 -6.84 -3.30 -26.77
N ASP A 124 -7.41 -2.13 -26.50
CA ASP A 124 -8.11 -1.35 -27.55
C ASP A 124 -7.45 0.00 -27.87
N VAL A 125 -6.69 0.57 -26.92
CA VAL A 125 -6.00 1.86 -27.07
C VAL A 125 -4.61 1.73 -26.48
N ALA A 126 -3.61 2.23 -27.21
CA ALA A 126 -2.26 2.35 -26.66
C ALA A 126 -2.26 3.40 -25.54
N ILE A 127 -2.09 2.96 -24.29
CA ILE A 127 -1.92 3.83 -23.11
C ILE A 127 -0.64 3.42 -22.36
N PRO A 128 0.01 4.34 -21.64
CA PRO A 128 1.09 3.96 -20.74
C PRO A 128 0.58 2.98 -19.69
N PRO A 129 1.33 1.91 -19.34
CA PRO A 129 0.90 0.98 -18.31
C PRO A 129 0.79 1.68 -16.96
N LEU A 130 -0.38 1.63 -16.34
CA LEU A 130 -0.64 2.17 -15.01
C LEU A 130 -0.80 1.03 -14.02
N VAL A 131 0.09 0.95 -13.04
CA VAL A 131 0.06 -0.07 -11.99
C VAL A 131 -0.65 0.51 -10.77
N PHE A 132 -1.70 -0.17 -10.32
CA PHE A 132 -2.46 0.13 -9.12
C PHE A 132 -2.02 -0.80 -7.98
N LEU A 133 -1.46 -0.23 -6.92
CA LEU A 133 -1.04 -0.94 -5.72
C LEU A 133 -1.94 -0.53 -4.55
N PRO A 134 -2.99 -1.31 -4.23
CA PRO A 134 -3.87 -0.99 -3.12
C PRO A 134 -3.16 -1.09 -1.76
N ASP A 135 -3.58 -0.20 -0.88
CA ASP A 135 -3.39 -0.20 0.57
C ASP A 135 -4.80 -0.10 1.22
N VAL A 136 -4.91 0.04 2.55
CA VAL A 136 -6.22 -0.04 3.23
C VAL A 136 -7.15 1.13 2.91
N GLU A 137 -6.60 2.33 2.84
CA GLU A 137 -7.35 3.59 2.61
C GLU A 137 -6.87 4.33 1.36
N ASP A 138 -5.73 3.93 0.82
CA ASP A 138 -5.09 4.58 -0.33
C ASP A 138 -4.75 3.55 -1.41
N VAL A 139 -4.57 4.02 -2.64
CA VAL A 139 -4.01 3.28 -3.75
C VAL A 139 -2.78 4.02 -4.26
N GLY A 140 -1.65 3.31 -4.30
CA GLY A 140 -0.44 3.78 -4.93
C GLY A 140 -0.52 3.57 -6.44
N ILE A 141 -0.20 4.61 -7.20
CA ILE A 141 -0.24 4.59 -8.66
C ILE A 141 1.19 4.79 -9.18
N SER A 142 1.64 3.86 -10.01
CA SER A 142 2.92 3.96 -10.72
C SER A 142 2.69 3.89 -12.23
N VAL A 143 3.62 4.46 -12.99
CA VAL A 143 3.61 4.43 -14.45
C VAL A 143 4.86 3.73 -14.90
N ASP A 144 4.69 2.65 -15.67
CA ASP A 144 5.81 1.88 -16.18
C ASP A 144 6.25 2.37 -17.57
N GLU A 145 7.53 2.21 -17.87
CA GLU A 145 8.08 2.40 -19.21
C GLU A 145 7.78 1.17 -20.08
N LEU A 146 6.56 1.18 -20.66
CA LEU A 146 6.06 0.37 -21.78
C LEU A 146 5.83 -1.14 -21.57
N ALA A 147 4.72 -1.62 -22.15
CA ALA A 147 4.81 -2.72 -23.10
C ALA A 147 4.06 -2.46 -24.41
N THR A 148 4.66 -3.06 -25.42
CA THR A 148 4.46 -3.06 -26.86
C THR A 148 3.16 -3.74 -27.32
N ALA A 149 2.02 -3.46 -26.69
CA ALA A 149 0.77 -4.08 -27.15
C ALA A 149 0.05 -3.14 -28.14
N LEU A 150 -0.01 -3.59 -29.40
CA LEU A 150 -0.71 -3.05 -30.59
C LEU A 150 0.08 -2.07 -31.47
N SER A 151 1.03 -1.29 -30.96
CA SER A 151 1.88 -0.47 -31.83
C SER A 151 3.31 -0.27 -31.27
N PRO A 152 4.33 -1.01 -31.76
CA PRO A 152 5.72 -0.82 -31.35
C PRO A 152 6.28 0.57 -31.66
N ASN A 153 5.54 1.37 -32.43
CA ASN A 153 5.91 2.71 -32.84
C ASN A 153 5.43 3.79 -31.86
N VAL A 154 4.46 3.49 -30.97
CA VAL A 154 3.95 4.46 -30.00
C VAL A 154 4.86 4.51 -28.79
N LYS A 155 5.47 5.67 -28.54
CA LYS A 155 6.32 5.94 -27.39
C LYS A 155 5.70 7.06 -26.56
N PHE A 156 5.55 6.84 -25.26
CA PHE A 156 5.09 7.88 -24.34
C PHE A 156 6.27 8.65 -23.75
N GLU A 157 6.09 9.95 -23.57
CA GLU A 157 7.01 10.80 -22.83
C GLU A 157 6.57 10.83 -21.36
N LEU A 158 7.21 10.00 -20.55
CA LEU A 158 6.97 9.99 -19.10
C LEU A 158 7.87 11.00 -18.39
N PRO A 159 7.30 11.92 -17.59
CA PRO A 159 8.06 12.81 -16.73
C PRO A 159 8.98 12.04 -15.78
N ALA A 160 10.16 12.58 -15.50
CA ALA A 160 11.15 11.92 -14.64
C ALA A 160 10.62 11.67 -13.21
N SER A 161 9.76 12.57 -12.72
CA SER A 161 9.03 12.51 -11.44
C SER A 161 8.20 11.23 -11.26
N HIS A 162 7.66 10.67 -12.34
CA HIS A 162 6.78 9.50 -12.29
C HIS A 162 7.50 8.15 -12.46
N ARG A 163 8.79 8.17 -12.81
CA ARG A 163 9.58 6.93 -13.00
C ARG A 163 10.07 6.32 -11.69
N THR A 164 10.09 7.10 -10.61
CA THR A 164 10.74 6.70 -9.36
C THR A 164 9.81 6.67 -8.16
N GLU A 165 8.64 7.31 -8.23
CA GLU A 165 7.75 7.51 -7.08
C GLU A 165 6.34 6.99 -7.32
N LEU A 166 5.77 6.35 -6.30
CA LEU A 166 4.34 6.07 -6.22
C LEU A 166 3.58 7.35 -5.87
N LYS A 167 2.52 7.64 -6.63
CA LYS A 167 1.57 8.69 -6.26
C LYS A 167 0.39 8.07 -5.52
N TRP A 168 0.13 8.55 -4.31
CA TRP A 168 -0.91 8.01 -3.43
C TRP A 168 -2.20 8.80 -3.56
N MET A 169 -3.32 8.10 -3.59
CA MET A 169 -4.67 8.66 -3.66
C MET A 169 -5.60 7.84 -2.77
N SER A 170 -6.57 8.49 -2.12
CA SER A 170 -7.56 7.74 -1.34
C SER A 170 -8.42 6.84 -2.22
N VAL A 171 -8.85 5.70 -1.68
CA VAL A 171 -9.71 4.74 -2.37
C VAL A 171 -11.01 5.40 -2.85
N GLU A 172 -11.60 6.30 -2.05
CA GLU A 172 -12.85 6.99 -2.43
C GLU A 172 -12.65 7.90 -3.65
N VAL A 173 -11.57 8.68 -3.66
CA VAL A 173 -11.27 9.58 -4.78
C VAL A 173 -11.02 8.77 -6.05
N LEU A 174 -10.26 7.67 -5.96
CA LEU A 174 -10.00 6.81 -7.10
C LEU A 174 -11.29 6.15 -7.61
N ALA A 175 -12.12 5.62 -6.71
CA ALA A 175 -13.40 5.01 -7.05
C ALA A 175 -14.32 6.02 -7.78
N ASP A 176 -14.39 7.26 -7.31
CA ASP A 176 -15.20 8.30 -7.96
C ASP A 176 -14.70 8.63 -9.36
N ILE A 177 -13.37 8.75 -9.54
CA ILE A 177 -12.75 8.99 -10.86
C ILE A 177 -13.08 7.85 -11.83
N LEU A 178 -12.90 6.60 -11.40
CA LEU A 178 -13.12 5.42 -12.23
C LEU A 178 -14.60 5.22 -12.57
N ALA A 179 -15.50 5.38 -11.60
CA ALA A 179 -16.94 5.32 -11.84
C ALA A 179 -17.41 6.42 -12.80
N SER A 180 -16.90 7.64 -12.63
CA SER A 180 -17.21 8.76 -13.53
C SER A 180 -16.78 8.48 -14.97
N PHE A 181 -15.58 7.91 -15.14
CA PHE A 181 -15.08 7.48 -16.43
C PHE A 181 -16.01 6.43 -17.08
N VAL A 182 -16.32 5.34 -16.37
CA VAL A 182 -17.20 4.27 -16.90
C VAL A 182 -18.58 4.80 -17.26
N ARG A 183 -19.19 5.64 -16.40
CA ARG A 183 -20.50 6.26 -16.68
C ARG A 183 -20.46 7.12 -17.93
N THR A 184 -19.41 7.93 -18.09
CA THR A 184 -19.23 8.77 -19.29
C THR A 184 -19.14 7.94 -20.56
N VAL A 185 -18.40 6.83 -20.53
CA VAL A 185 -18.27 5.92 -21.69
C VAL A 185 -19.62 5.23 -21.99
N ALA A 186 -20.30 4.74 -20.96
CA ALA A 186 -21.59 4.07 -21.10
C ALA A 186 -22.69 5.00 -21.64
N GLU A 187 -22.76 6.24 -21.15
CA GLU A 187 -23.71 7.26 -21.61
C GLU A 187 -23.54 7.59 -23.09
N ARG A 188 -22.31 7.54 -23.62
CA ARG A 188 -22.05 7.68 -25.06
C ARG A 188 -22.61 6.50 -25.84
N ALA A 189 -22.34 5.29 -25.40
CA ALA A 189 -22.86 4.08 -26.04
C ALA A 189 -24.40 4.07 -26.08
N ARG A 190 -25.08 4.53 -25.01
CA ARG A 190 -26.56 4.60 -24.93
C ARG A 190 -27.21 5.55 -25.94
N ARG A 191 -26.46 6.51 -26.48
CA ARG A 191 -26.94 7.44 -27.53
C ARG A 191 -26.99 6.77 -28.91
N VAL A 192 -26.29 5.66 -29.10
CA VAL A 192 -26.29 4.88 -30.35
C VAL A 192 -27.18 3.66 -30.14
N SER A 193 -28.21 3.49 -31.00
CA SER A 193 -29.22 2.43 -30.85
C SER A 193 -28.58 1.03 -30.68
N ASP A 194 -27.62 0.71 -31.53
CA ASP A 194 -27.01 -0.63 -31.58
C ASP A 194 -26.01 -0.88 -30.44
N ALA A 195 -25.51 0.17 -29.78
CA ALA A 195 -24.59 0.06 -28.64
C ALA A 195 -25.29 0.26 -27.28
N ARG A 196 -26.57 0.66 -27.28
CA ARG A 196 -27.35 0.87 -26.05
C ARG A 196 -27.38 -0.36 -25.14
N PRO A 197 -27.58 -1.61 -25.63
CA PRO A 197 -27.57 -2.78 -24.76
C PRO A 197 -26.26 -2.94 -23.99
N TRP A 198 -25.12 -2.68 -24.63
CA TRP A 198 -23.81 -2.71 -23.97
C TRP A 198 -23.69 -1.59 -22.93
N GLY A 199 -24.13 -0.37 -23.26
CA GLY A 199 -24.12 0.76 -22.33
C GLY A 199 -25.00 0.56 -21.10
N ASP A 200 -26.15 -0.10 -21.25
CA ASP A 200 -27.02 -0.47 -20.12
C ASP A 200 -26.39 -1.62 -19.29
N TRP A 201 -25.78 -2.62 -19.95
CA TRP A 201 -25.08 -3.73 -19.29
C TRP A 201 -23.92 -3.22 -18.42
N ILE A 202 -23.00 -2.43 -18.96
CA ILE A 202 -21.81 -1.99 -18.21
C ILE A 202 -22.16 -1.10 -17.00
N LEU A 203 -23.27 -0.34 -17.07
CA LEU A 203 -23.78 0.41 -15.92
C LEU A 203 -24.35 -0.51 -14.83
N SER A 204 -24.98 -1.62 -15.21
CA SER A 204 -25.44 -2.66 -14.28
C SER A 204 -24.26 -3.33 -13.59
N GLU A 205 -23.24 -3.72 -14.36
CA GLU A 205 -22.01 -4.33 -13.82
C GLU A 205 -21.27 -3.37 -12.90
N LEU A 206 -21.15 -2.08 -13.27
CA LEU A 206 -20.58 -1.06 -12.39
C LEU A 206 -21.36 -0.94 -11.08
N ALA A 207 -22.69 -0.94 -11.13
CA ALA A 207 -23.52 -0.88 -9.94
C ALA A 207 -23.36 -2.12 -9.05
N GLU A 208 -23.15 -3.30 -9.63
CA GLU A 208 -22.82 -4.53 -8.90
C GLU A 208 -21.43 -4.47 -8.26
N ALA A 209 -20.42 -4.06 -9.02
CA ALA A 209 -19.06 -3.85 -8.53
C ALA A 209 -19.01 -2.83 -7.39
N GLN A 210 -19.75 -1.72 -7.49
CA GLN A 210 -19.88 -0.72 -6.42
C GLN A 210 -20.61 -1.28 -5.19
N ARG A 211 -21.65 -2.12 -5.37
CA ARG A 211 -22.33 -2.80 -4.25
C ARG A 211 -21.39 -3.78 -3.53
N GLY A 212 -20.67 -4.62 -4.27
CA GLY A 212 -19.65 -5.52 -3.69
C GLY A 212 -18.54 -4.72 -3.02
N GLY A 213 -18.08 -3.65 -3.65
CA GLY A 213 -17.13 -2.71 -3.08
C GLY A 213 -17.68 -1.89 -1.89
N ALA A 214 -18.98 -1.92 -1.58
CA ALA A 214 -19.56 -1.32 -0.38
C ALA A 214 -19.80 -2.36 0.72
N ASP A 215 -19.80 -3.65 0.40
CA ASP A 215 -19.95 -4.75 1.35
C ASP A 215 -18.67 -4.92 2.21
N PRO A 216 -18.76 -4.75 3.55
CA PRO A 216 -17.62 -4.96 4.44
C PRO A 216 -17.01 -6.37 4.34
N ALA A 217 -17.82 -7.41 4.08
CA ALA A 217 -17.34 -8.78 3.99
C ALA A 217 -16.47 -8.98 2.73
N GLU A 218 -16.90 -8.45 1.60
CA GLU A 218 -16.14 -8.52 0.35
C GLU A 218 -14.86 -7.69 0.44
N ARG A 219 -14.93 -6.46 0.99
CA ARG A 219 -13.72 -5.65 1.26
C ARG A 219 -12.71 -6.41 2.11
N ARG A 220 -13.16 -7.08 3.17
CA ARG A 220 -12.29 -7.85 4.05
C ARG A 220 -11.66 -9.03 3.32
N LYS A 221 -12.43 -9.76 2.51
CA LYS A 221 -11.91 -10.86 1.68
C LYS A 221 -10.77 -10.41 0.79
N TRP A 222 -10.89 -9.27 0.11
CA TRP A 222 -9.82 -8.73 -0.73
C TRP A 222 -8.62 -8.22 0.06
N ARG A 223 -8.85 -7.55 1.21
CA ARG A 223 -7.76 -7.08 2.09
C ARG A 223 -6.91 -8.20 2.65
N LEU A 224 -7.55 -9.28 3.11
CA LEU A 224 -6.89 -10.43 3.71
C LEU A 224 -6.33 -11.42 2.66
N GLY A 225 -6.67 -11.23 1.38
CA GLY A 225 -6.44 -12.20 0.33
C GLY A 225 -7.40 -13.40 0.38
N GLU A 226 -7.51 -14.12 -0.73
CA GLU A 226 -8.52 -15.18 -0.90
C GLU A 226 -8.45 -16.29 0.16
N GLY A 227 -7.25 -16.67 0.62
CA GLY A 227 -7.07 -17.70 1.64
C GLY A 227 -7.68 -17.29 2.99
N ALA A 228 -7.11 -16.27 3.62
CA ALA A 228 -7.56 -15.79 4.93
C ALA A 228 -8.98 -15.18 4.88
N GLY A 229 -9.33 -14.53 3.77
CA GLY A 229 -10.68 -14.00 3.53
C GLY A 229 -11.76 -15.08 3.55
N ARG A 230 -11.55 -16.23 2.89
CA ARG A 230 -12.51 -17.35 2.90
C ARG A 230 -12.66 -17.98 4.28
N SER A 231 -11.56 -18.10 5.02
CA SER A 231 -11.61 -18.67 6.37
C SER A 231 -12.13 -17.69 7.43
N TRP A 232 -12.23 -16.40 7.12
CA TRP A 232 -12.54 -15.35 8.09
C TRP A 232 -13.76 -15.62 8.97
N PRO A 233 -14.93 -16.05 8.46
CA PRO A 233 -16.09 -16.32 9.31
C PRO A 233 -15.79 -17.37 10.40
N THR A 234 -14.99 -18.38 10.09
CA THR A 234 -14.54 -19.39 11.05
C THR A 234 -13.53 -18.82 12.05
N ILE A 235 -12.61 -17.97 11.59
CA ILE A 235 -11.63 -17.27 12.44
C ILE A 235 -12.37 -16.38 13.44
N GLU A 236 -13.31 -15.57 12.96
CA GLU A 236 -14.13 -14.67 13.76
C GLU A 236 -14.94 -15.43 14.81
N ALA A 237 -15.56 -16.55 14.45
CA ALA A 237 -16.27 -17.39 15.41
C ALA A 237 -15.34 -18.02 16.46
N SER A 238 -14.16 -18.51 16.04
CA SER A 238 -13.22 -19.22 16.92
C SER A 238 -12.41 -18.29 17.83
N TYR A 239 -12.22 -17.04 17.40
CA TYR A 239 -11.35 -16.06 18.04
C TYR A 239 -12.07 -14.72 18.25
N ALA A 240 -13.38 -14.74 18.51
CA ALA A 240 -14.24 -13.56 18.59
C ALA A 240 -13.70 -12.41 19.47
N THR A 241 -12.99 -12.73 20.56
CA THR A 241 -12.44 -11.71 21.47
C THR A 241 -11.19 -11.00 20.93
N ILE A 242 -10.54 -11.53 19.90
CA ILE A 242 -9.29 -11.02 19.32
C ILE A 242 -9.37 -10.90 17.80
N SER A 243 -10.54 -11.11 17.19
CA SER A 243 -10.71 -11.12 15.74
C SER A 243 -10.31 -9.78 15.13
N GLU A 244 -10.72 -8.65 15.68
CA GLU A 244 -10.32 -7.34 15.17
C GLU A 244 -8.79 -7.14 15.14
N GLY A 245 -8.08 -7.57 16.20
CA GLY A 245 -6.62 -7.55 16.23
C GLY A 245 -5.98 -8.52 15.23
N LEU A 246 -6.58 -9.70 15.05
CA LEU A 246 -6.16 -10.68 14.04
C LEU A 246 -6.34 -10.13 12.62
N GLU A 247 -7.44 -9.44 12.33
CA GLU A 247 -7.72 -8.87 11.00
C GLU A 247 -6.58 -7.94 10.56
N GLY A 248 -6.20 -7.01 11.45
CA GLY A 248 -5.16 -6.05 11.15
C GLY A 248 -3.76 -6.66 11.05
N VAL A 249 -3.44 -7.66 11.89
CA VAL A 249 -2.18 -8.41 11.75
C VAL A 249 -2.14 -9.20 10.44
N LEU A 250 -3.23 -9.89 10.08
CA LEU A 250 -3.29 -10.71 8.87
C LEU A 250 -3.25 -9.87 7.59
N THR A 251 -3.79 -8.66 7.62
CA THR A 251 -3.68 -7.69 6.51
C THR A 251 -2.22 -7.36 6.19
N ASP A 252 -1.36 -7.32 7.20
CA ASP A 252 0.06 -6.98 7.06
C ASP A 252 0.99 -8.22 6.91
N SER A 253 0.43 -9.42 7.04
CA SER A 253 1.19 -10.66 7.17
C SER A 253 1.31 -11.41 5.84
N ARG A 254 2.24 -12.37 5.79
CA ARG A 254 2.23 -13.37 4.72
C ARG A 254 0.94 -14.17 4.76
N GLU A 255 0.53 -14.69 3.61
CA GLU A 255 -0.65 -15.57 3.54
C GLU A 255 -0.45 -16.77 4.47
N LEU A 256 -1.50 -17.10 5.22
CA LEU A 256 -1.49 -18.24 6.12
C LEU A 256 -1.34 -19.52 5.30
N ARG A 257 -0.33 -20.33 5.64
CA ARG A 257 -0.09 -21.61 4.96
C ARG A 257 -0.89 -22.74 5.59
N SER A 258 -1.27 -22.59 6.86
CA SER A 258 -2.00 -23.61 7.61
C SER A 258 -2.85 -23.02 8.73
N GLU A 259 -3.82 -23.81 9.21
CA GLU A 259 -4.59 -23.49 10.43
C GLU A 259 -3.68 -23.44 11.68
N SER A 260 -2.54 -24.14 11.67
CA SER A 260 -1.56 -24.10 12.76
C SER A 260 -0.93 -22.71 12.88
N ASP A 261 -0.62 -22.05 11.76
CA ASP A 261 -0.04 -20.69 11.77
C ASP A 261 -1.02 -19.70 12.42
N LEU A 262 -2.31 -19.83 12.07
CA LEU A 262 -3.37 -19.04 12.69
C LEU A 262 -3.50 -19.33 14.19
N LYS A 263 -3.49 -20.61 14.60
CA LYS A 263 -3.55 -21.00 16.02
C LYS A 263 -2.39 -20.39 16.80
N GLN A 264 -1.17 -20.47 16.29
CA GLN A 264 0.01 -19.89 16.93
C GLN A 264 -0.06 -18.37 17.01
N LEU A 265 -0.52 -17.71 15.93
CA LEU A 265 -0.77 -16.28 15.95
C LEU A 265 -1.81 -15.94 17.04
N ALA A 266 -2.97 -16.60 17.04
CA ALA A 266 -4.02 -16.39 18.01
C ALA A 266 -3.57 -16.67 19.46
N GLU A 267 -2.73 -17.68 19.70
CA GLU A 267 -2.14 -17.97 21.02
C GLU A 267 -1.21 -16.85 21.49
N CYS A 268 -0.47 -16.21 20.59
CA CYS A 268 0.33 -15.02 20.93
C CYS A 268 -0.55 -13.84 21.37
N LEU A 269 -1.81 -13.81 20.91
CA LEU A 269 -2.78 -12.75 21.19
C LEU A 269 -3.73 -13.09 22.37
N ARG A 270 -3.70 -14.32 22.89
CA ARG A 270 -4.58 -14.74 24.00
C ARG A 270 -4.20 -14.04 25.32
N PRO A 271 -5.18 -13.66 26.14
CA PRO A 271 -4.96 -12.88 27.36
C PRO A 271 -4.12 -13.61 28.41
N ARG A 272 -3.24 -12.87 29.10
CA ARG A 272 -2.41 -13.38 30.22
C ARG A 272 -2.79 -12.86 31.61
N SER A 273 -3.76 -11.95 31.75
CA SER A 273 -4.16 -11.33 33.03
C SER A 273 -5.64 -10.90 32.97
N ARG A 274 -6.25 -10.41 34.07
CA ARG A 274 -7.69 -10.13 34.25
C ARG A 274 -8.10 -8.65 34.49
N THR A 275 -7.19 -7.67 34.46
CA THR A 275 -7.51 -6.25 34.75
C THR A 275 -7.32 -5.28 33.57
N ARG A 276 -8.36 -4.47 33.29
CA ARG A 276 -8.36 -3.42 32.25
C ARG A 276 -7.48 -2.25 32.69
N HIS A 277 -6.39 -1.99 31.98
CA HIS A 277 -5.49 -0.87 32.23
C HIS A 277 -5.19 -0.13 30.92
N ALA A 278 -5.57 1.14 30.84
CA ALA A 278 -5.06 2.05 29.81
C ALA A 278 -3.61 2.36 30.18
N GLY A 279 -2.67 1.76 29.44
CA GLY A 279 -1.24 1.89 29.74
C GLY A 279 -0.72 3.30 29.50
N ALA A 280 0.42 3.65 30.07
CA ALA A 280 1.06 4.95 29.90
C ALA A 280 1.25 5.37 28.42
N TRP A 281 1.40 4.41 27.49
CA TRP A 281 1.45 4.64 26.05
C TRP A 281 0.25 5.45 25.52
N SER A 282 -0.96 5.25 26.06
CA SER A 282 -2.16 5.91 25.53
C SER A 282 -2.20 7.40 25.89
N ARG A 283 -1.35 7.84 26.82
CA ARG A 283 -1.19 9.24 27.24
C ARG A 283 -0.12 10.00 26.46
N VAL A 284 0.60 9.33 25.55
CA VAL A 284 1.56 10.00 24.66
C VAL A 284 0.80 11.00 23.81
N ALA A 285 1.11 12.30 23.97
CA ALA A 285 0.40 13.37 23.32
C ALA A 285 0.74 13.43 21.81
N ILE A 286 -0.06 12.75 20.99
CA ILE A 286 0.13 12.67 19.52
C ILE A 286 -0.60 13.80 18.76
N HIS A 287 -1.13 14.81 19.46
CA HIS A 287 -2.00 15.86 18.90
C HIS A 287 -1.33 16.73 17.79
N GLY A 288 0.00 16.69 17.65
CA GLY A 288 0.76 17.43 16.64
C GLY A 288 1.01 16.70 15.31
N VAL A 289 0.74 15.40 15.23
CA VAL A 289 0.99 14.61 14.01
C VAL A 289 -0.12 14.87 13.01
N ARG A 290 0.15 15.47 11.83
CA ARG A 290 -0.87 15.72 10.79
C ARG A 290 -0.96 14.54 9.81
N PRO A 291 -2.16 14.04 9.42
CA PRO A 291 -2.29 12.81 8.62
C PRO A 291 -1.83 13.00 7.15
N ARG A 292 -1.81 14.25 6.67
CA ARG A 292 -1.40 14.63 5.31
C ARG A 292 0.10 14.93 5.15
N ARG A 293 0.91 14.77 6.20
CA ARG A 293 2.37 14.91 6.09
C ARG A 293 3.00 13.75 5.33
N VAL A 294 4.22 13.94 4.84
CA VAL A 294 5.04 12.85 4.28
C VAL A 294 5.26 11.81 5.37
N ALA A 295 5.28 10.51 5.01
CA ALA A 295 5.29 9.43 6.00
C ALA A 295 6.44 9.52 7.02
N TYR A 296 7.64 9.93 6.58
CA TYR A 296 8.78 10.05 7.49
C TYR A 296 8.59 11.14 8.55
N GLU A 297 8.02 12.29 8.19
CA GLU A 297 7.74 13.39 9.12
C GLU A 297 6.73 12.97 10.20
N GLN A 298 5.78 12.11 9.84
CA GLN A 298 4.83 11.54 10.81
C GLN A 298 5.56 10.62 11.79
N GLY A 299 6.43 9.75 11.29
CA GLY A 299 7.24 8.86 12.10
C GLY A 299 8.13 9.63 13.08
N TYR A 300 8.79 10.70 12.63
CA TYR A 300 9.67 11.51 13.47
C TYR A 300 8.88 12.25 14.56
N ALA A 301 7.74 12.84 14.21
CA ALA A 301 6.88 13.51 15.17
C ALA A 301 6.39 12.54 16.28
N LEU A 302 6.08 11.29 15.92
CA LEU A 302 5.75 10.25 16.90
C LEU A 302 6.95 9.91 17.80
N ALA A 303 8.16 9.83 17.25
CA ALA A 303 9.38 9.52 18.01
C ALA A 303 9.71 10.63 19.01
N HIS A 304 9.59 11.89 18.61
CA HIS A 304 9.75 13.04 19.51
C HIS A 304 8.71 13.03 20.64
N ALA A 305 7.43 12.76 20.34
CA ALA A 305 6.39 12.67 21.36
C ALA A 305 6.68 11.59 22.41
N VAL A 306 7.21 10.44 21.98
CA VAL A 306 7.63 9.37 22.91
C VAL A 306 8.83 9.79 23.75
N ARG A 307 9.84 10.43 23.15
CA ARG A 307 11.02 10.94 23.87
C ARG A 307 10.65 12.00 24.90
N GLU A 308 9.74 12.90 24.56
CA GLU A 308 9.19 13.90 25.48
C GLU A 308 8.42 13.24 26.64
N ALA A 309 7.48 12.35 26.32
CA ALA A 309 6.67 11.65 27.33
C ALA A 309 7.51 10.81 28.30
N THR A 310 8.69 10.35 27.88
CA THR A 310 9.60 9.56 28.71
C THR A 310 10.77 10.36 29.28
N SER A 311 10.82 11.67 29.04
CA SER A 311 11.93 12.55 29.46
C SER A 311 13.31 12.07 28.97
N ARG A 312 13.38 11.44 27.78
CA ARG A 312 14.61 10.90 27.17
C ARG A 312 14.94 11.63 25.87
N SER A 313 15.52 12.81 25.98
CA SER A 313 15.76 13.70 24.83
C SER A 313 16.97 13.34 23.96
N ARG A 314 17.95 12.56 24.44
CA ARG A 314 19.19 12.28 23.69
C ARG A 314 19.69 10.85 23.84
N GLY A 315 20.46 10.41 22.84
CA GLY A 315 21.21 9.16 22.86
C GLY A 315 20.37 7.90 22.57
N PRO A 316 21.07 6.75 22.48
CA PRO A 316 20.44 5.45 22.23
C PRO A 316 19.52 5.06 23.38
N LEU A 317 18.34 4.53 23.04
CA LEU A 317 17.35 4.08 24.01
C LEU A 317 17.44 2.57 24.22
N ASP A 318 17.39 2.12 25.47
CA ASP A 318 17.04 0.74 25.77
C ASP A 318 15.54 0.55 25.49
N ILE A 319 15.24 -0.22 24.45
CA ILE A 319 13.87 -0.49 24.01
C ILE A 319 13.05 -1.19 25.09
N GLN A 320 13.65 -2.04 25.93
CA GLN A 320 12.91 -2.74 26.98
C GLN A 320 12.51 -1.78 28.11
N GLU A 321 13.43 -0.91 28.51
CA GLU A 321 13.11 0.14 29.49
C GLU A 321 12.05 1.10 28.96
N LEU A 322 12.12 1.45 27.67
CA LEU A 322 11.12 2.29 27.02
C LEU A 322 9.73 1.64 27.05
N LEU A 323 9.62 0.38 26.62
CA LEU A 323 8.33 -0.33 26.64
C LEU A 323 7.78 -0.46 28.06
N LYS A 324 8.64 -0.68 29.04
CA LYS A 324 8.26 -0.70 30.46
C LYS A 324 7.71 0.66 30.91
N ALA A 325 8.37 1.76 30.55
CA ALA A 325 7.92 3.11 30.87
C ALA A 325 6.57 3.47 30.21
N LEU A 326 6.33 2.93 29.02
CA LEU A 326 5.07 3.08 28.29
C LEU A 326 4.00 2.04 28.68
N GLU A 327 4.30 1.14 29.61
CA GLU A 327 3.42 0.03 30.03
C GLU A 327 2.96 -0.85 28.85
N VAL A 328 3.84 -1.04 27.86
CA VAL A 328 3.64 -1.91 26.70
C VAL A 328 4.21 -3.29 27.00
N THR A 329 3.41 -4.34 26.82
CA THR A 329 3.85 -5.71 27.07
C THR A 329 4.59 -6.26 25.86
N LEU A 330 5.77 -6.85 26.08
CA LEU A 330 6.51 -7.55 25.03
C LEU A 330 6.28 -9.06 25.11
N VAL A 331 5.88 -9.67 24.00
CA VAL A 331 5.65 -11.12 23.86
C VAL A 331 6.59 -11.68 22.79
N VAL A 332 7.13 -12.86 23.06
CA VAL A 332 7.99 -13.57 22.11
C VAL A 332 7.20 -14.71 21.48
N SER A 333 7.06 -14.69 20.16
CA SER A 333 6.54 -15.81 19.38
C SER A 333 7.71 -16.70 18.95
N LYS A 334 7.79 -17.92 19.48
CA LYS A 334 8.93 -18.82 19.25
C LYS A 334 8.87 -19.58 17.92
N ARG A 335 7.77 -19.50 17.16
CA ARG A 335 7.50 -20.40 16.01
C ARG A 335 6.81 -19.75 14.80
N SER A 336 6.52 -18.46 14.85
CA SER A 336 5.82 -17.79 13.74
C SER A 336 6.80 -17.20 12.73
N GLU A 337 6.66 -17.57 11.45
CA GLU A 337 7.31 -16.88 10.32
C GLU A 337 6.37 -15.88 9.62
N VAL A 338 5.17 -15.69 10.17
CA VAL A 338 4.07 -14.95 9.52
C VAL A 338 4.34 -13.43 9.53
N PHE A 339 5.06 -12.94 10.55
CA PHE A 339 5.41 -11.54 10.76
C PHE A 339 6.78 -11.41 11.46
N ARG A 340 7.44 -10.24 11.35
CA ARG A 340 8.66 -9.90 12.10
C ARG A 340 8.33 -9.41 13.50
N SER A 341 7.45 -8.41 13.56
CA SER A 341 6.84 -7.89 14.78
C SER A 341 5.38 -7.58 14.55
N ALA A 342 4.57 -7.48 15.60
CA ALA A 342 3.17 -7.15 15.51
C ALA A 342 2.74 -6.34 16.74
N THR A 343 1.77 -5.46 16.55
CA THR A 343 1.09 -4.72 17.61
C THR A 343 -0.34 -5.18 17.71
N LEU A 344 -0.87 -5.12 18.92
CA LEU A 344 -2.25 -5.40 19.22
C LEU A 344 -2.64 -4.77 20.55
N HIS A 345 -3.95 -4.72 20.78
CA HIS A 345 -4.49 -4.62 22.13
C HIS A 345 -4.88 -6.01 22.60
N ASP A 346 -4.53 -6.35 23.84
CA ASP A 346 -5.18 -7.49 24.47
C ASP A 346 -6.67 -7.18 24.74
N THR A 347 -7.43 -8.18 25.19
CA THR A 347 -8.86 -8.01 25.53
C THR A 347 -9.11 -6.99 26.66
N GLN A 348 -8.06 -6.39 27.23
CA GLN A 348 -8.06 -5.42 28.31
C GLN A 348 -7.64 -4.03 27.84
N GLY A 349 -7.38 -3.85 26.54
CA GLY A 349 -6.91 -2.59 25.99
C GLY A 349 -5.44 -2.29 26.29
N ARG A 350 -4.67 -3.25 26.83
CA ARG A 350 -3.22 -3.06 27.01
C ARG A 350 -2.54 -3.29 25.68
N ALA A 351 -1.61 -2.40 25.35
CA ALA A 351 -0.75 -2.56 24.20
C ALA A 351 0.19 -3.75 24.39
N VAL A 352 0.20 -4.64 23.39
CA VAL A 352 1.12 -5.76 23.31
C VAL A 352 1.90 -5.66 22.00
N ILE A 353 3.21 -5.80 22.10
CA ILE A 353 4.09 -6.00 20.96
C ILE A 353 4.55 -7.45 20.97
N ALA A 354 4.28 -8.18 19.89
CA ALA A 354 4.82 -9.51 19.66
C ALA A 354 5.98 -9.43 18.66
N TYR A 355 7.01 -10.26 18.81
CA TYR A 355 8.02 -10.46 17.76
C TYR A 355 8.32 -11.95 17.55
N ALA A 356 8.64 -12.31 16.32
CA ALA A 356 9.02 -13.67 15.94
C ALA A 356 10.50 -13.92 16.30
N ALA A 357 10.77 -14.77 17.29
CA ALA A 357 12.14 -15.07 17.72
C ALA A 357 12.98 -15.66 16.58
N THR A 358 12.40 -16.61 15.85
CA THR A 358 13.02 -17.32 14.71
C THR A 358 13.51 -16.36 13.63
N TYR A 359 12.84 -15.22 13.44
CA TYR A 359 13.25 -14.21 12.45
C TYR A 359 14.59 -13.54 12.81
N PHE A 360 14.94 -13.48 14.10
CA PHE A 360 16.09 -12.72 14.59
C PHE A 360 17.22 -13.58 15.16
N GLU A 361 17.10 -14.92 15.12
CA GLU A 361 18.15 -15.83 15.59
C GLU A 361 19.49 -15.55 14.88
N ASP A 362 19.45 -15.33 13.56
CA ASP A 362 20.64 -15.04 12.75
C ASP A 362 20.92 -13.53 12.59
N ALA A 363 19.90 -12.67 12.76
CA ALA A 363 20.01 -11.23 12.48
C ALA A 363 20.58 -10.41 13.66
N GLY A 364 20.54 -10.95 14.88
CA GLY A 364 21.06 -10.29 16.08
C GLY A 364 20.11 -9.28 16.75
N LEU A 365 20.61 -8.58 17.77
CA LEU A 365 19.81 -7.74 18.67
C LEU A 365 19.33 -6.43 18.02
N ALA A 366 20.15 -5.83 17.16
CA ALA A 366 19.86 -4.54 16.53
C ALA A 366 18.61 -4.58 15.62
N PRO A 367 18.52 -5.51 14.64
CA PRO A 367 17.32 -5.65 13.81
C PRO A 367 16.06 -6.00 14.61
N ARG A 368 16.20 -6.79 15.68
CA ARG A 368 15.11 -7.10 16.60
C ARG A 368 14.59 -5.85 17.31
N ASN A 369 15.49 -5.04 17.88
CA ASN A 369 15.11 -3.83 18.59
C ASN A 369 14.48 -2.81 17.62
N PHE A 370 15.01 -2.69 16.40
CA PHE A 370 14.41 -1.86 15.36
C PHE A 370 13.00 -2.32 14.99
N ALA A 371 12.77 -3.64 14.83
CA ALA A 371 11.44 -4.17 14.54
C ALA A 371 10.44 -3.95 15.68
N ILE A 372 10.90 -4.02 16.94
CA ILE A 372 10.08 -3.71 18.13
C ILE A 372 9.76 -2.20 18.16
N ALA A 373 10.73 -1.33 17.88
CA ALA A 373 10.51 0.10 17.78
C ALA A 373 9.52 0.43 16.64
N ALA A 374 9.65 -0.20 15.48
CA ALA A 374 8.72 -0.01 14.37
C ALA A 374 7.29 -0.45 14.74
N ALA A 375 7.16 -1.57 15.46
CA ALA A 375 5.87 -1.98 16.03
C ALA A 375 5.31 -0.88 16.95
N LEU A 376 6.09 -0.36 17.91
CA LEU A 376 5.64 0.75 18.76
C LEU A 376 5.17 1.98 17.94
N GLY A 377 5.90 2.33 16.88
CA GLY A 377 5.49 3.41 15.97
C GLY A 377 4.14 3.14 15.30
N ARG A 378 3.88 1.89 14.88
CA ARG A 378 2.57 1.50 14.35
C ARG A 378 1.46 1.64 15.37
N LEU A 379 1.65 1.09 16.57
CA LEU A 379 0.68 1.17 17.66
C LEU A 379 0.23 2.62 17.88
N LEU A 380 1.19 3.54 17.98
CA LEU A 380 0.93 4.96 18.19
C LEU A 380 0.26 5.63 16.98
N SER A 381 0.66 5.24 15.76
CA SER A 381 0.04 5.76 14.53
C SER A 381 -1.42 5.30 14.39
N GLU A 382 -1.74 4.07 14.80
CA GLU A 382 -3.07 3.48 14.70
C GLU A 382 -4.00 3.89 15.84
N GLN A 383 -3.46 4.21 17.03
CA GLN A 383 -4.22 4.83 18.13
C GLN A 383 -5.04 6.04 17.64
N ARG A 384 -4.51 6.77 16.66
CA ARG A 384 -5.18 7.91 16.03
C ARG A 384 -6.37 7.52 15.16
N LEU A 385 -6.25 6.41 14.42
CA LEU A 385 -7.26 5.95 13.46
C LEU A 385 -8.40 5.22 14.19
N ALA A 386 -8.07 4.60 15.32
CA ALA A 386 -9.00 3.84 16.13
C ALA A 386 -9.65 4.70 17.22
N GLU A 387 -10.64 5.52 16.86
CA GLU A 387 -11.62 6.04 17.83
C GLU A 387 -12.45 4.87 18.42
N GLY A 388 -11.85 4.09 19.32
CA GLY A 388 -12.51 3.00 20.06
C GLY A 388 -12.40 1.58 19.46
N ARG A 389 -11.54 1.36 18.47
CA ARG A 389 -11.31 0.04 17.83
C ARG A 389 -10.02 -0.64 18.31
N SER A 390 -10.02 -1.96 18.45
CA SER A 390 -8.81 -2.71 18.82
C SER A 390 -7.88 -2.81 17.61
N ALA A 391 -7.00 -1.83 17.42
CA ALA A 391 -6.02 -1.85 16.34
C ALA A 391 -5.01 -3.00 16.52
N GLY A 392 -4.95 -3.90 15.54
CA GLY A 392 -3.86 -4.84 15.35
C GLY A 392 -3.10 -4.50 14.07
N ALA A 393 -1.79 -4.69 14.07
CA ALA A 393 -0.97 -4.52 12.87
C ALA A 393 0.23 -5.44 12.91
N ALA A 394 0.73 -5.82 11.75
CA ALA A 394 2.00 -6.54 11.66
C ALA A 394 3.04 -5.69 10.93
N HIS A 395 4.30 -5.92 11.29
CA HIS A 395 5.44 -5.59 10.47
C HIS A 395 5.95 -6.87 9.83
N GLY A 396 5.82 -6.96 8.52
CA GLY A 396 6.15 -8.12 7.70
C GLY A 396 6.34 -7.70 6.25
N THR A 397 6.69 -8.65 5.38
CA THR A 397 6.98 -8.40 3.97
C THR A 397 5.76 -7.95 3.15
N GLN A 398 4.55 -8.17 3.69
CA GLN A 398 3.28 -7.78 3.05
C GLN A 398 2.63 -6.56 3.71
N SER A 399 3.31 -5.92 4.67
CA SER A 399 2.73 -4.81 5.43
C SER A 399 2.25 -3.66 4.55
N ARG A 400 1.17 -3.01 5.00
CA ARG A 400 0.66 -1.73 4.50
C ARG A 400 1.81 -0.74 4.37
N TRP A 401 2.07 -0.27 3.16
CA TRP A 401 3.33 0.38 2.84
C TRP A 401 3.46 1.71 3.57
N ARG A 402 2.42 2.55 3.51
CA ARG A 402 2.44 3.87 4.13
C ARG A 402 2.63 3.76 5.65
N ALA A 403 1.90 2.86 6.29
CA ALA A 403 2.06 2.57 7.72
C ALA A 403 3.46 2.03 8.05
N THR A 404 4.06 1.24 7.13
CA THR A 404 5.45 0.78 7.26
C THR A 404 6.46 1.91 7.19
N GLN A 405 6.29 2.86 6.27
CA GLN A 405 7.18 4.00 6.17
C GLN A 405 7.13 4.87 7.43
N VAL A 406 5.95 5.14 7.96
CA VAL A 406 5.77 5.86 9.23
C VAL A 406 6.47 5.11 10.37
N ALA A 407 6.24 3.80 10.48
CA ALA A 407 6.82 2.94 11.51
C ALA A 407 8.35 2.85 11.44
N ASN A 408 8.91 2.73 10.24
CA ASN A 408 10.36 2.65 10.03
C ASN A 408 11.03 3.99 10.28
N ALA A 409 10.43 5.10 9.85
CA ALA A 409 10.93 6.44 10.17
C ALA A 409 10.86 6.72 11.66
N PHE A 410 9.78 6.30 12.33
CA PHE A 410 9.68 6.34 13.79
C PHE A 410 10.82 5.55 14.44
N ALA A 411 11.05 4.31 14.02
CA ALA A 411 12.10 3.47 14.59
C ALA A 411 13.50 4.07 14.37
N ALA A 412 13.78 4.59 13.16
CA ALA A 412 15.05 5.22 12.84
C ALA A 412 15.30 6.45 13.72
N GLU A 413 14.33 7.36 13.83
CA GLU A 413 14.43 8.56 14.67
C GLU A 413 14.51 8.24 16.17
N LEU A 414 13.75 7.22 16.60
CA LEU A 414 13.79 6.77 17.99
C LEU A 414 15.17 6.22 18.36
N HIS A 415 15.84 5.50 17.47
CA HIS A 415 17.17 4.95 17.70
C HIS A 415 18.29 5.98 17.52
N ALA A 416 18.21 6.80 16.48
CA ALA A 416 19.20 7.81 16.11
C ALA A 416 18.48 9.15 15.82
N PRO A 417 18.34 10.04 16.82
CA PRO A 417 17.69 11.32 16.62
C PRO A 417 18.29 12.12 15.46
N ILE A 418 17.48 12.88 14.74
CA ILE A 418 17.92 13.62 13.56
C ILE A 418 19.06 14.60 13.91
N GLU A 419 19.08 15.15 15.13
CA GLU A 419 20.15 15.99 15.63
C GLU A 419 21.49 15.26 15.75
N ASP A 420 21.47 13.98 16.09
CA ASP A 420 22.66 13.13 16.15
C ASP A 420 23.07 12.68 14.73
N VAL A 421 22.09 12.45 13.86
CA VAL A 421 22.33 12.14 12.44
C VAL A 421 22.98 13.31 11.71
N ARG A 422 22.72 14.56 12.13
CA ARG A 422 23.39 15.75 11.61
C ARG A 422 24.89 15.78 11.90
N GLN A 423 25.34 15.07 12.93
CA GLN A 423 26.74 15.02 13.37
C GLN A 423 27.57 13.94 12.67
N VAL A 424 26.93 13.00 11.98
CA VAL A 424 27.62 11.96 11.20
C VAL A 424 27.77 12.35 9.74
N GLN A 425 28.82 11.83 9.10
CA GLN A 425 29.13 12.15 7.70
C GLN A 425 28.63 11.06 6.75
N ARG A 426 28.52 9.82 7.22
CA ARG A 426 28.15 8.66 6.39
C ARG A 426 27.09 7.80 7.08
N ALA A 427 26.35 7.03 6.30
CA ALA A 427 25.28 6.16 6.81
C ALA A 427 25.84 4.99 7.65
N GLU A 428 27.04 4.52 7.34
CA GLU A 428 27.79 3.51 8.09
C GLU A 428 27.98 3.91 9.56
N ASP A 429 28.24 5.21 9.81
CA ASP A 429 28.46 5.71 11.16
C ASP A 429 27.19 5.58 12.03
N LEU A 430 25.99 5.56 11.42
CA LEU A 430 24.73 5.30 12.12
C LEU A 430 24.56 3.82 12.50
N VAL A 431 25.05 2.91 11.64
CA VAL A 431 25.05 1.47 11.92
C VAL A 431 25.90 1.20 13.16
N GLU A 432 27.12 1.73 13.18
CA GLU A 432 28.07 1.52 14.28
C GLU A 432 27.62 2.16 15.60
N ARG A 433 27.09 3.39 15.54
CA ARG A 433 26.76 4.16 16.76
C ARG A 433 25.39 3.82 17.36
N PHE A 434 24.41 3.50 16.52
CA PHE A 434 23.02 3.36 16.94
C PHE A 434 22.44 1.96 16.67
N GLY A 435 23.20 1.07 16.01
CA GLY A 435 22.74 -0.28 15.70
C GLY A 435 21.62 -0.31 14.66
N LEU A 436 21.57 0.67 13.77
CA LEU A 436 20.64 0.65 12.63
C LEU A 436 21.13 -0.33 11.56
N SER A 437 20.21 -0.92 10.79
CA SER A 437 20.60 -1.63 9.55
C SER A 437 21.06 -0.63 8.49
N MET A 438 21.93 -1.03 7.57
CA MET A 438 22.42 -0.15 6.49
C MET A 438 21.29 0.51 5.68
N SER A 439 20.26 -0.25 5.31
CA SER A 439 19.11 0.28 4.57
C SER A 439 18.35 1.36 5.36
N ALA A 440 18.07 1.09 6.65
CA ALA A 440 17.48 2.08 7.54
C ALA A 440 18.36 3.33 7.68
N SER A 441 19.68 3.16 7.80
CA SER A 441 20.63 4.28 7.88
C SER A 441 20.63 5.15 6.62
N ILE A 442 20.62 4.54 5.43
CA ILE A 442 20.59 5.25 4.14
C ILE A 442 19.30 6.07 4.01
N GLU A 443 18.15 5.46 4.28
CA GLU A 443 16.86 6.16 4.24
C GLU A 443 16.77 7.29 5.27
N HIS A 444 17.25 7.06 6.50
CA HIS A 444 17.29 8.08 7.54
C HIS A 444 18.16 9.28 7.15
N PHE A 445 19.30 9.00 6.52
CA PHE A 445 20.19 10.02 5.97
C PHE A 445 19.57 10.77 4.78
N ALA A 446 18.81 10.09 3.93
CA ALA A 446 18.07 10.72 2.83
C ALA A 446 16.96 11.65 3.35
N ASN A 447 16.23 11.22 4.39
CA ASN A 447 15.20 12.03 5.05
C ASN A 447 15.76 13.29 5.70
N ARG A 448 16.96 13.22 6.30
CA ARG A 448 17.69 14.42 6.77
C ARG A 448 17.84 15.46 5.65
N ARG A 449 18.30 15.05 4.46
CA ARG A 449 18.50 15.96 3.33
C ARG A 449 17.18 16.58 2.84
N ARG A 450 16.09 15.82 2.89
CA ARG A 450 14.74 16.32 2.56
C ARG A 450 14.25 17.35 3.57
N GLU A 451 14.53 17.15 4.86
CA GLU A 451 14.22 18.11 5.92
C GLU A 451 15.05 19.39 5.79
N ASP A 452 16.36 19.27 5.55
CA ASP A 452 17.25 20.43 5.35
C ASP A 452 16.87 21.26 4.10
N ALA A 453 16.27 20.61 3.08
CA ALA A 453 15.74 21.27 1.89
C ALA A 453 14.34 21.88 2.09
N TRP A 454 13.64 21.53 3.17
CA TRP A 454 12.31 22.04 3.47
C TRP A 454 12.41 23.39 4.17
N VAL A 455 12.13 24.46 3.43
CA VAL A 455 11.96 25.81 3.99
C VAL A 455 10.50 25.96 4.45
N PRO A 456 10.21 26.16 5.74
CA PRO A 456 8.84 26.38 6.19
C PRO A 456 8.31 27.69 5.59
N GLY A 457 7.39 27.61 4.63
CA GLY A 457 6.68 28.75 4.06
C GLY A 457 7.12 29.22 2.67
N ALA A 458 7.81 28.39 1.88
CA ALA A 458 8.02 28.61 0.45
C ALA A 458 6.84 28.07 -0.39
#